data_AF-A0AAW1PDV6-F1
#
_entry.id   AF-A0AAW1PDV6-F1
#
_cell.length_a   1.000
_cell.length_b   1.000
_cell.length_c   1.000
_cell.angle_alpha   90.00
_cell.angle_beta   90.00
_cell.angle_gamma   90.00
#
_symmetry.space_group_name_H-M   'P 1'
#
loop_
_entity.id
_entity.type
_entity.pdbx_description
1 polymer ?
#
loop_
_entity_poly.entity_id
_entity_poly.type
_entity_poly.pdbx_seq_one_letter_code
_entity_poly.pdbx_strand_id
1 'polypeptide(L)'
;MALVVICGIPAAGKSKIGQAIKHTLEEKGGVVLIDEPSLHLERQLSYRDATAEKRTRGQLKAAVDRALAKGRTVILDSLNSIKGYRYEICLCFASYLMHRTKQPPCRLFAQA
;
A
#
# COMPACT_ATOMS: atom_id res chain seq x y z
N MET A 1 7.23 -5.07 11.53
CA MET A 1 6.15 -4.44 10.74
C MET A 1 6.78 -3.45 9.77
N ALA A 2 6.49 -3.55 8.48
CA ALA A 2 7.02 -2.64 7.45
C ALA A 2 5.91 -2.23 6.49
N LEU A 3 6.06 -1.07 5.87
CA LEU A 3 5.16 -0.57 4.83
C LEU A 3 5.98 -0.27 3.58
N VAL A 4 5.60 -0.90 2.47
CA VAL A 4 6.16 -0.66 1.14
C VAL A 4 5.07 -0.01 0.29
N VAL A 5 5.35 1.17 -0.24
CA VAL A 5 4.42 1.90 -1.11
C VAL A 5 5.00 1.93 -2.51
N ILE A 6 4.39 1.19 -3.43
CA ILE A 6 4.79 1.16 -4.83
C ILE A 6 4.06 2.29 -5.56
N CYS A 7 4.80 3.10 -6.30
CA CYS A 7 4.26 4.25 -7.03
C CYS A 7 4.79 4.24 -8.46
N GLY A 8 4.01 4.76 -9.41
CA GLY A 8 4.46 4.85 -10.80
C GLY A 8 3.32 5.01 -11.79
N ILE A 9 3.66 5.22 -13.05
CA ILE A 9 2.69 5.35 -14.15
C ILE A 9 1.92 4.03 -14.37
N PRO A 10 0.66 4.08 -14.86
CA PRO A 10 -0.06 2.86 -15.21
C PRO A 10 0.77 2.02 -16.19
N ALA A 11 0.68 0.69 -16.07
CA ALA A 11 1.45 -0.29 -16.85
C ALA A 11 2.98 -0.29 -16.68
N ALA A 12 3.57 0.44 -15.72
CA ALA A 12 5.02 0.40 -15.40
C ALA A 12 5.53 -0.95 -14.80
N GLY A 13 4.68 -1.97 -14.69
CA GLY A 13 5.08 -3.25 -14.07
C GLY A 13 5.08 -3.26 -12.54
N LYS A 14 4.44 -2.28 -11.88
CA LYS A 14 4.30 -2.18 -10.41
C LYS A 14 3.85 -3.50 -9.77
N SER A 15 2.85 -4.17 -10.35
CA SER A 15 2.34 -5.44 -9.83
C SER A 15 3.35 -6.58 -9.90
N LYS A 16 4.23 -6.61 -10.91
CA LYS A 16 5.33 -7.60 -10.97
C LYS A 16 6.33 -7.37 -9.85
N ILE A 17 6.69 -6.12 -9.60
CA ILE A 17 7.61 -5.74 -8.50
C ILE A 17 6.95 -6.08 -7.15
N GLY A 18 5.68 -5.74 -6.96
CA GLY A 18 4.94 -6.06 -5.74
C GLY A 18 4.87 -7.55 -5.45
N GLN A 19 4.63 -8.37 -6.47
CA GLN A 19 4.65 -9.83 -6.35
C GLN A 19 6.05 -10.37 -6.06
N ALA A 20 7.10 -9.86 -6.71
CA ALA A 20 8.48 -10.26 -6.44
C ALA A 20 8.91 -9.95 -5.01
N ILE A 21 8.57 -8.74 -4.51
CA ILE A 21 8.83 -8.35 -3.12
C ILE A 21 8.03 -9.23 -2.16
N LYS A 22 6.77 -9.51 -2.47
CA LYS A 22 5.93 -10.41 -1.66
C LYS A 22 6.56 -11.79 -1.57
N HIS A 23 6.95 -12.40 -2.69
CA HIS A 23 7.56 -13.72 -2.73
C HIS A 23 8.85 -13.77 -1.91
N THR A 24 9.72 -12.76 -2.06
CA THR A 24 10.99 -12.67 -1.32
C THR A 24 10.79 -12.51 0.19
N LEU A 25 9.73 -11.83 0.60
CA LEU A 25 9.42 -11.60 2.02
C LEU A 25 8.48 -12.64 2.62
N GLU A 26 7.76 -13.41 1.80
CA GLU A 26 6.87 -14.49 2.25
C GLU A 26 7.64 -15.54 3.05
N GLU A 27 8.87 -15.85 2.65
CA GLU A 27 9.79 -16.74 3.37
C GLU A 27 10.15 -16.24 4.78
N LYS A 28 10.09 -14.92 5.00
CA LYS A 28 10.46 -14.27 6.27
C LYS A 28 9.26 -13.92 7.16
N GLY A 29 8.03 -14.19 6.70
CA GLY A 29 6.81 -14.04 7.49
C GLY A 29 5.74 -13.15 6.88
N GLY A 30 4.50 -13.31 7.36
CA GLY A 30 3.24 -12.87 6.75
C GLY A 30 3.20 -11.44 6.21
N VAL A 31 3.45 -11.32 4.90
CA VAL A 31 3.26 -10.12 4.10
C VAL A 31 1.86 -10.09 3.50
N VAL A 32 1.25 -8.90 3.48
CA VAL A 32 -0.03 -8.66 2.83
C VAL A 32 0.18 -7.70 1.67
N LEU A 33 -0.11 -8.17 0.46
CA LEU A 33 -0.22 -7.33 -0.73
C LEU A 33 -1.65 -6.78 -0.80
N ILE A 34 -1.76 -5.46 -0.90
CA ILE A 34 -3.02 -4.75 -1.06
C ILE A 34 -2.96 -4.03 -2.40
N ASP A 35 -3.85 -4.41 -3.30
CA ASP A 35 -4.03 -3.84 -4.63
C ASP A 35 -5.52 -3.55 -4.88
N GLU A 36 -5.83 -2.87 -6.00
CA GLU A 36 -7.23 -2.63 -6.36
C GLU A 36 -8.01 -3.93 -6.63
N PRO A 37 -7.46 -4.91 -7.39
CA PRO A 37 -8.13 -6.18 -7.64
C PRO A 37 -8.48 -7.00 -6.38
N SER A 38 -7.61 -7.05 -5.37
CA SER A 38 -7.88 -7.77 -4.11
C SER A 38 -9.01 -7.15 -3.29
N LEU A 39 -9.37 -5.90 -3.57
CA LEU A 39 -10.51 -5.22 -2.97
C LEU A 39 -11.77 -5.28 -3.86
N HIS A 40 -11.74 -6.10 -4.93
CA HIS A 40 -12.79 -6.18 -5.95
C HIS A 40 -13.09 -4.81 -6.58
N LEU A 41 -12.06 -3.97 -6.72
CA LEU A 41 -12.17 -2.66 -7.34
C LEU A 41 -11.77 -2.75 -8.80
N GLU A 42 -12.76 -2.56 -9.67
CA GLU A 42 -12.54 -2.52 -11.10
C GLU A 42 -11.93 -1.17 -11.50
N ARG A 43 -10.73 -1.17 -12.08
CA ARG A 43 -9.97 0.05 -12.37
C ARG A 43 -10.77 1.08 -13.17
N GLN A 44 -11.59 0.62 -14.13
CA GLN A 44 -12.39 1.49 -14.97
C GLN A 44 -13.46 2.25 -14.18
N LEU A 45 -14.03 1.63 -13.15
CA LEU A 45 -14.97 2.28 -12.24
C LEU A 45 -14.26 3.15 -11.20
N SER A 46 -13.11 2.68 -10.69
CA SER A 46 -12.34 3.35 -9.66
C SER A 46 -11.73 4.69 -10.08
N TYR A 47 -11.41 4.86 -11.37
CA TYR A 47 -10.77 6.06 -11.90
C TYR A 47 -11.64 6.84 -12.89
N ARG A 48 -12.95 6.55 -12.96
CA ARG A 48 -13.88 7.21 -13.89
C ARG A 48 -14.04 8.70 -13.60
N ASP A 49 -14.22 9.04 -12.32
CA ASP A 49 -14.49 10.40 -11.85
C ASP A 49 -13.68 10.68 -10.57
N ALA A 50 -13.43 11.96 -10.26
CA ALA A 50 -12.69 12.37 -9.07
C ALA A 50 -13.31 11.83 -7.75
N THR A 51 -14.64 11.72 -7.70
CA THR A 51 -15.37 11.15 -6.55
C THR A 51 -15.11 9.65 -6.39
N ALA A 52 -15.11 8.90 -7.50
CA ALA A 52 -14.83 7.47 -7.50
C ALA A 52 -13.38 7.20 -7.10
N GLU A 53 -12.46 8.05 -7.56
CA GLU A 53 -11.05 7.96 -7.20
C GLU A 53 -10.85 8.22 -5.70
N LYS A 54 -11.50 9.25 -5.15
CA LYS A 54 -11.47 9.54 -3.71
C LYS A 54 -12.00 8.36 -2.89
N ARG A 55 -13.09 7.72 -3.34
CA ARG A 55 -13.65 6.53 -2.68
C ARG A 55 -12.68 5.35 -2.68
N THR A 56 -12.08 5.06 -3.84
CA THR A 56 -11.09 3.99 -4.02
C THR A 56 -9.89 4.22 -3.09
N ARG A 57 -9.35 5.44 -3.04
CA ARG A 57 -8.25 5.81 -2.13
C ARG A 57 -8.63 5.60 -0.66
N GLY A 58 -9.87 5.93 -0.27
CA GLY A 58 -10.40 5.68 1.06
C GLY A 58 -10.46 4.19 1.42
N GLN A 59 -10.90 3.35 0.49
CA GLN A 59 -10.96 1.89 0.69
C GLN A 59 -9.58 1.27 0.83
N LEU A 60 -8.63 1.66 -0.03
CA LEU A 60 -7.23 1.24 0.05
C LEU A 60 -6.61 1.65 1.39
N LYS A 61 -6.83 2.90 1.83
CA LYS A 61 -6.37 3.40 3.13
C LYS A 61 -6.93 2.56 4.28
N ALA A 62 -8.22 2.27 4.27
CA ALA A 62 -8.86 1.46 5.30
C ALA A 62 -8.34 0.01 5.31
N ALA A 63 -8.00 -0.55 4.14
CA ALA A 63 -7.40 -1.88 4.05
C ALA A 63 -5.98 -1.91 4.64
N VAL A 64 -5.17 -0.89 4.34
CA VAL A 64 -3.83 -0.71 4.92
C VAL A 64 -3.93 -0.56 6.43
N ASP A 65 -4.80 0.31 6.93
CA ASP A 65 -5.01 0.55 8.35
C ASP A 65 -5.35 -0.75 9.12
N ARG A 66 -6.28 -1.56 8.60
CA ARG A 66 -6.61 -2.88 9.18
C ARG A 66 -5.43 -3.85 9.16
N ALA A 67 -4.60 -3.84 8.12
CA ALA A 67 -3.44 -4.73 8.02
C ALA A 67 -2.32 -4.31 8.99
N LEU A 68 -2.13 -3.00 9.17
CA LEU A 68 -1.20 -2.42 10.13
C LEU A 68 -1.63 -2.66 11.58
N ALA A 69 -2.93 -2.57 11.88
CA ALA A 69 -3.47 -2.91 13.20
C ALA A 69 -3.16 -4.36 13.61
N LYS A 70 -3.08 -5.29 12.63
CA LYS A 70 -2.69 -6.70 12.83
C LYS A 70 -1.17 -6.90 12.94
N GLY A 71 -0.36 -5.85 12.78
CA GLY A 71 1.10 -5.90 12.89
C GLY A 71 1.81 -6.55 11.70
N ARG A 72 1.13 -6.74 10.56
CA ARG A 72 1.68 -7.41 9.37
C ARG A 72 2.50 -6.45 8.52
N THR A 73 3.41 -6.99 7.70
CA THR A 73 4.10 -6.19 6.68
C THR A 73 3.16 -5.95 5.50
N VAL A 74 3.00 -4.70 5.10
CA VAL A 74 2.03 -4.28 4.09
C VAL A 74 2.74 -3.78 2.84
N ILE A 75 2.37 -4.30 1.69
CA ILE A 75 2.77 -3.80 0.37
C ILE A 75 1.53 -3.21 -0.28
N LEU A 76 1.58 -1.93 -0.61
CA LEU A 76 0.52 -1.25 -1.34
C LEU A 76 0.91 -1.12 -2.82
N ASP A 77 0.24 -1.89 -3.67
CA ASP A 77 0.35 -1.80 -5.13
C ASP A 77 -0.85 -1.01 -5.68
N SER A 78 -0.63 0.28 -5.92
CA SER A 78 -1.61 1.15 -6.57
C SER A 78 -0.88 2.23 -7.37
N LEU A 79 -1.62 3.04 -8.14
CA LEU A 79 -1.08 4.18 -8.86
C LEU A 79 -0.31 5.14 -7.94
N ASN A 80 -0.84 5.43 -6.75
CA ASN A 80 -0.22 6.28 -5.73
C ASN A 80 0.39 7.60 -6.27
N SER A 81 -0.22 8.17 -7.32
CA SER A 81 0.28 9.32 -8.06
C SER A 81 0.25 10.61 -7.24
N ILE A 82 -0.69 10.72 -6.30
CA ILE A 82 -0.93 11.93 -5.52
C ILE A 82 -0.07 11.96 -4.26
N LYS A 83 0.74 13.01 -4.15
CA LYS A 83 1.64 13.24 -3.00
C LYS A 83 0.88 13.18 -1.67
N GLY A 84 -0.23 13.92 -1.54
CA GLY A 84 -1.03 13.98 -0.31
C GLY A 84 -1.49 12.61 0.18
N TYR A 85 -1.90 11.72 -0.73
CA TYR A 85 -2.33 10.37 -0.39
C TYR A 85 -1.17 9.53 0.18
N ARG A 86 0.03 9.67 -0.38
CA ARG A 86 1.24 8.98 0.14
C ARG A 86 1.59 9.46 1.54
N TYR A 87 1.45 10.75 1.82
CA TYR A 87 1.65 11.29 3.17
C TYR A 87 0.63 10.72 4.15
N GLU A 88 -0.66 10.66 3.79
CA GLU A 88 -1.68 10.07 4.66
C GLU A 88 -1.39 8.62 5.04
N ILE A 89 -0.99 7.78 4.07
CA ILE A 89 -0.62 6.39 4.34
C ILE A 89 0.64 6.32 5.21
N CYS A 90 1.64 7.16 4.92
CA CYS A 90 2.87 7.21 5.69
C CYS A 90 2.64 7.64 7.15
N LEU A 91 1.71 8.58 7.37
CA LEU A 91 1.30 9.03 8.70
C LEU A 91 0.57 7.92 9.44
N CYS A 92 -0.39 7.25 8.80
CA CYS A 92 -1.09 6.10 9.35
C CYS A 92 -0.08 5.04 9.85
N PHE A 93 0.91 4.69 9.01
CA PHE A 93 1.97 3.76 9.40
C PHE A 93 2.85 4.26 10.56
N ALA A 94 3.23 5.54 10.55
CA ALA A 94 4.04 6.13 11.60
C ALA A 94 3.32 6.09 12.97
N SER A 95 2.02 6.36 12.99
CA SER A 95 1.20 6.28 14.21
C SER A 95 1.23 4.86 14.81
N TYR A 96 1.12 3.81 14.01
CA TYR A 96 1.21 2.43 14.52
C TYR A 96 2.60 2.02 15.00
N LEU A 97 3.66 2.55 14.37
CA LEU A 97 5.03 2.25 14.79
C LEU A 97 5.36 2.85 16.16
N MET A 98 4.92 4.08 16.43
CA MET A 98 5.14 4.76 17.70
C MET A 98 4.52 4.00 18.88
N HIS A 99 3.41 3.29 18.66
CA HIS A 99 2.74 2.53 19.71
C HIS A 99 3.37 1.15 19.99
N ARG A 100 4.24 0.60 19.13
CA ARG A 100 4.67 -0.81 19.27
C ARG A 100 6.16 -1.12 19.23
N THR A 101 7.05 -0.28 18.70
CA THR A 101 8.47 -0.71 18.56
C THR A 101 9.51 0.43 18.61
N LYS A 102 10.59 0.22 19.37
CA LYS A 102 11.88 0.96 19.33
C LYS A 102 12.76 0.62 18.09
N GLN A 103 12.19 0.16 16.98
CA GLN A 103 12.95 -0.20 15.76
C GLN A 103 12.86 0.90 14.69
N PRO A 104 13.95 1.17 13.93
CA PRO A 104 13.94 2.19 12.89
C PRO A 104 12.98 1.80 11.75
N PRO A 105 12.18 2.75 11.23
CA PRO A 105 11.21 2.46 10.18
C PRO A 105 11.91 2.21 8.84
N CYS A 106 11.89 0.96 8.36
CA CYS A 106 12.23 0.67 6.97
C CYS A 106 11.08 1.14 6.06
N ARG A 107 11.20 2.36 5.51
CA ARG A 107 10.34 2.85 4.43
C ARG A 107 11.04 2.59 3.09
N LEU A 108 10.41 1.77 2.24
CA LEU A 108 10.85 1.60 0.86
C LEU A 108 9.81 2.22 -0.07
N PHE A 109 10.22 3.27 -0.77
CA PHE A 109 9.48 3.79 -1.91
C PHE A 109 10.07 3.19 -3.17
N ALA A 110 9.33 2.29 -3.81
CA ALA A 110 9.70 1.77 -5.13
C ALA A 110 8.98 2.62 -6.19
N GLN A 111 9.76 3.36 -6.99
CA GLN A 111 9.28 3.97 -8.22
C GLN A 111 9.57 3.02 -9.38
N ALA A 112 8.52 2.69 -10.13
CA ALA A 112 8.59 1.99 -11.41
C ALA A 112 8.27 2.96 -12.54
#